data_AF-A0A651DQC0-F1
#
_entry.id   AF-A0A651DQC0-F1
#
_cell.length_a   1.000
_cell.length_b   1.000
_cell.length_c   1.000
_cell.angle_alpha   90.00
_cell.angle_beta   90.00
_cell.angle_gamma   90.00
#
_symmetry.space_group_name_H-M   'P 1'
#
loop_
_entity.id
_entity.type
_entity.pdbx_description
1 polymer ?
#
loop_
_entity_poly.entity_id
_entity_poly.type
_entity_poly.pdbx_seq_one_letter_code
_entity_poly.pdbx_strand_id
1 'polypeptide(L)'
;MTQWHTLVCRTLVLSSVISLGSMVTGAIAAYGLDALTVWQRLPNSPELSLLDTDTPPDAPHVLTSATIFQDDLTAPSLWWVRDQHGRKLLSDWIAYTGEDGTPRRVDLVVNRAAWQSPTLTYIDRYAFVLYFGRAAQAFGYQLRLFSRTAGGTSLLAAYLCEPESEPEMEEEVSPGSFTPSSCGLFIDPATGFDRFTPINPFAVP
;
A
#
# COMPACT_ATOMS: atom_id res chain seq x y z
N MET A 1 -27.91 -29.46 -54.62
CA MET A 1 -27.67 -28.20 -55.36
C MET A 1 -28.65 -27.16 -54.83
N THR A 2 -28.21 -25.89 -54.70
CA THR A 2 -29.05 -24.65 -54.70
C THR A 2 -30.24 -24.56 -53.71
N GLN A 3 -30.49 -23.46 -53.01
CA GLN A 3 -29.88 -22.12 -53.04
C GLN A 3 -30.15 -21.39 -51.72
N TRP A 4 -29.35 -20.37 -51.43
CA TRP A 4 -29.64 -19.37 -50.40
C TRP A 4 -30.83 -18.50 -50.82
N HIS A 5 -31.53 -17.90 -49.82
CA HIS A 5 -32.20 -16.58 -49.80
C HIS A 5 -33.55 -16.58 -49.06
N THR A 6 -33.54 -16.09 -47.82
CA THR A 6 -34.61 -15.42 -47.03
C THR A 6 -34.09 -15.37 -45.58
N LEU A 7 -33.52 -14.30 -45.02
CA LEU A 7 -33.68 -12.86 -45.22
C LEU A 7 -35.11 -12.34 -45.04
N VAL A 8 -35.22 -11.39 -44.10
CA VAL A 8 -36.32 -10.43 -43.85
C VAL A 8 -37.47 -10.86 -42.91
N CYS A 9 -37.66 -10.03 -41.88
CA CYS A 9 -38.84 -9.76 -41.04
C CYS A 9 -39.78 -10.88 -40.59
N ARG A 10 -39.74 -11.15 -39.28
CA ARG A 10 -40.93 -11.29 -38.40
C ARG A 10 -40.56 -10.85 -36.98
N THR A 11 -40.46 -9.55 -36.69
CA THR A 11 -41.55 -8.74 -36.10
C THR A 11 -42.50 -9.47 -35.13
N LEU A 12 -42.25 -9.25 -33.83
CA LEU A 12 -43.22 -8.90 -32.78
C LEU A 12 -44.45 -9.80 -32.51
N VAL A 13 -44.27 -10.81 -31.65
CA VAL A 13 -45.22 -11.38 -30.64
C VAL A 13 -44.46 -12.40 -29.77
N LEU A 14 -44.64 -12.61 -28.46
CA LEU A 14 -45.38 -11.94 -27.36
C LEU A 14 -44.35 -11.33 -26.36
N SER A 15 -44.60 -10.33 -25.51
CA SER A 15 -45.55 -10.13 -24.39
C SER A 15 -45.36 -11.04 -23.15
N SER A 16 -44.75 -10.44 -22.10
CA SER A 16 -44.97 -10.67 -20.66
C SER A 16 -44.78 -12.07 -20.04
N VAL A 17 -43.65 -12.25 -19.36
CA VAL A 17 -43.63 -12.84 -18.00
C VAL A 17 -42.73 -11.97 -17.10
N ILE A 18 -43.34 -11.01 -16.41
CA ILE A 18 -42.74 -10.43 -15.19
C ILE A 18 -43.18 -11.35 -14.06
N SER A 19 -42.22 -12.05 -13.42
CA SER A 19 -42.46 -12.74 -12.16
C SER A 19 -41.32 -12.45 -11.20
N LEU A 20 -41.68 -12.25 -9.93
CA LEU A 20 -40.82 -11.63 -8.93
C LEU A 20 -39.64 -12.54 -8.56
N GLY A 21 -38.44 -11.98 -8.60
CA GLY A 21 -37.19 -12.59 -8.12
C GLY A 21 -36.30 -11.63 -7.33
N SER A 22 -36.84 -10.51 -6.83
CA SER A 22 -36.09 -9.57 -5.98
C SER A 22 -36.05 -10.06 -4.54
N MET A 23 -35.16 -11.00 -4.23
CA MET A 23 -34.74 -11.28 -2.86
C MET A 23 -33.23 -11.52 -2.76
N VAL A 24 -32.57 -10.59 -2.07
CA VAL A 24 -31.28 -10.74 -1.39
C VAL A 24 -30.10 -11.17 -2.29
N THR A 25 -29.68 -10.27 -3.19
CA THR A 25 -28.23 -10.13 -3.44
C THR A 25 -27.63 -9.50 -2.19
N GLY A 26 -27.11 -10.33 -1.28
CA GLY A 26 -26.54 -9.86 -0.02
C GLY A 26 -25.36 -8.92 -0.23
N ALA A 27 -25.20 -7.95 0.68
CA ALA A 27 -24.07 -7.03 0.66
C ALA A 27 -22.75 -7.77 0.94
N ILE A 28 -22.01 -8.09 -0.13
CA ILE A 28 -20.65 -8.66 -0.07
C ILE A 28 -19.74 -7.91 -1.06
N ALA A 29 -19.55 -6.61 -0.83
CA ALA A 29 -18.54 -5.77 -1.50
C ALA A 29 -18.36 -4.40 -0.81
N ALA A 30 -18.04 -4.39 0.50
CA ALA A 30 -17.66 -3.16 1.22
C ALA A 30 -16.24 -3.28 1.80
N TYR A 31 -15.90 -4.42 2.39
CA TYR A 31 -14.59 -4.70 3.00
C TYR A 31 -13.49 -4.87 1.94
N GLY A 32 -12.90 -3.76 1.47
CA GLY A 32 -11.74 -3.77 0.57
C GLY A 32 -11.66 -2.65 -0.46
N LEU A 33 -12.64 -1.75 -0.55
CA LEU A 33 -12.59 -0.61 -1.47
C LEU A 33 -11.62 0.48 -0.98
N ASP A 34 -11.52 0.69 0.34
CA ASP A 34 -10.94 1.90 0.90
C ASP A 34 -9.40 1.93 0.83
N ALA A 35 -8.74 0.78 1.08
CA ALA A 35 -7.30 0.63 0.85
C ALA A 35 -6.91 0.91 -0.61
N LEU A 36 -7.76 0.58 -1.60
CA LEU A 36 -7.52 0.89 -3.01
C LEU A 36 -7.56 2.41 -3.29
N THR A 37 -8.35 3.19 -2.53
CA THR A 37 -8.39 4.65 -2.67
C THR A 37 -7.11 5.33 -2.18
N VAL A 38 -6.40 4.72 -1.23
CA VAL A 38 -5.08 5.20 -0.77
C VAL A 38 -4.04 4.89 -1.85
N TRP A 39 -4.06 3.68 -2.39
CA TRP A 39 -3.17 3.27 -3.49
C TRP A 39 -3.25 4.20 -4.71
N GLN A 40 -4.45 4.59 -5.12
CA GLN A 40 -4.66 5.51 -6.25
C GLN A 40 -4.03 6.91 -6.06
N ARG A 41 -3.77 7.31 -4.82
CA ARG A 41 -3.20 8.62 -4.46
C ARG A 41 -1.67 8.59 -4.24
N LEU A 42 -1.06 7.40 -4.16
CA LEU A 42 0.39 7.25 -3.97
C LEU A 42 1.13 7.20 -5.33
N PRO A 43 2.15 8.05 -5.57
CA PRO A 43 2.95 7.98 -6.80
C PRO A 43 3.60 6.61 -7.00
N ASN A 44 3.39 5.99 -8.17
CA ASN A 44 3.82 4.61 -8.43
C ASN A 44 5.34 4.40 -8.35
N SER A 45 6.15 5.40 -8.70
CA SER A 45 7.61 5.34 -8.64
C SER A 45 8.13 6.06 -7.37
N PRO A 46 8.99 5.43 -6.56
CA PRO A 46 9.70 6.11 -5.48
C PRO A 46 10.92 6.88 -6.01
N GLU A 47 11.25 8.03 -5.41
CA GLU A 47 12.37 8.90 -5.80
C GLU A 47 13.70 8.48 -5.15
N LEU A 48 14.03 7.19 -5.20
CA LEU A 48 15.16 6.61 -4.46
C LEU A 48 16.54 7.14 -4.88
N SER A 49 16.65 7.89 -5.98
CA SER A 49 17.87 8.61 -6.37
C SER A 49 18.24 9.72 -5.39
N LEU A 50 17.29 10.22 -4.60
CA LEU A 50 17.54 11.18 -3.51
C LEU A 50 18.34 10.55 -2.34
N LEU A 51 18.51 9.22 -2.34
CA LEU A 51 19.30 8.45 -1.37
C LEU A 51 20.70 8.09 -1.89
N ASP A 52 21.12 8.59 -3.05
CA ASP A 52 22.46 8.35 -3.61
C ASP A 52 23.50 9.41 -3.17
N THR A 53 23.09 10.38 -2.32
CA THR A 53 23.97 11.43 -1.79
C THR A 53 23.89 11.45 -0.27
N ASP A 54 25.04 11.59 0.40
CA ASP A 54 25.11 11.67 1.88
C ASP A 54 24.59 13.00 2.47
N THR A 55 24.18 13.95 1.61
CA THR A 55 23.57 15.22 2.01
C THR A 55 22.04 15.13 1.95
N PRO A 56 21.29 15.69 2.92
CA PRO A 56 19.84 15.83 2.83
C PRO A 56 19.42 16.49 1.51
N PRO A 57 18.29 16.07 0.90
CA PRO A 57 17.79 16.68 -0.33
C PRO A 57 17.36 18.13 -0.09
N ASP A 58 17.55 18.99 -1.09
CA ASP A 58 17.06 20.38 -1.11
C ASP A 58 15.54 20.43 -1.43
N ALA A 59 14.76 19.70 -0.63
CA ALA A 59 13.32 19.51 -0.80
C ALA A 59 12.68 19.44 0.61
N PRO A 60 12.03 20.50 1.12
CA PRO A 60 11.56 20.55 2.51
C PRO A 60 10.50 19.50 2.84
N HIS A 61 9.77 19.02 1.83
CA HIS A 61 8.77 17.97 1.94
C HIS A 61 9.35 16.54 1.92
N VAL A 62 10.67 16.39 1.84
CA VAL A 62 11.38 15.11 1.81
C VAL A 62 12.38 15.02 2.97
N LEU A 63 12.21 13.98 3.78
CA LEU A 63 13.11 13.64 4.88
C LEU A 63 13.82 12.33 4.52
N THR A 64 15.13 12.25 4.68
CA THR A 64 15.90 11.00 4.49
C THR A 64 16.56 10.59 5.79
N SER A 65 17.26 9.45 5.79
CA SER A 65 18.11 9.09 6.93
C SER A 65 19.09 10.21 7.30
N ALA A 66 19.67 10.93 6.33
CA ALA A 66 20.57 12.05 6.57
C ALA A 66 19.90 13.29 7.20
N THR A 67 18.56 13.41 7.18
CA THR A 67 17.86 14.57 7.75
C THR A 67 17.81 14.52 9.28
N ILE A 68 18.41 15.52 9.92
CA ILE A 68 18.52 15.66 11.38
C ILE A 68 17.91 17.00 11.79
N PHE A 69 16.92 16.97 12.68
CA PHE A 69 16.48 18.16 13.43
C PHE A 69 17.24 18.23 14.76
N GLN A 70 17.57 19.44 15.21
CA GLN A 70 18.36 19.65 16.43
C GLN A 70 17.48 19.69 17.70
N ASP A 71 16.27 20.23 17.57
CA ASP A 71 15.36 20.47 18.69
C ASP A 71 14.36 19.34 18.92
N ASP A 72 14.07 18.54 17.88
CA ASP A 72 13.05 17.48 17.86
C ASP A 72 13.55 16.21 17.17
N LEU A 73 12.87 15.09 17.41
CA LEU A 73 13.18 13.82 16.74
C LEU A 73 12.61 13.80 15.32
N THR A 74 13.40 13.38 14.31
CA THR A 74 12.92 13.26 12.93
C THR A 74 11.72 12.31 12.85
N ALA A 75 10.57 12.83 12.41
CA ALA A 75 9.32 12.08 12.29
C ALA A 75 9.12 11.54 10.86
N PRO A 76 8.82 10.25 10.66
CA PRO A 76 8.69 9.21 11.68
C PRO A 76 10.05 8.73 12.20
N SER A 77 10.07 8.20 13.43
CA SER A 77 11.28 7.86 14.20
C SER A 77 12.00 6.57 13.75
N LEU A 78 12.14 6.38 12.44
CA LEU A 78 12.66 5.17 11.79
C LEU A 78 14.09 4.80 12.20
N TRP A 79 14.90 5.80 12.61
CA TRP A 79 16.22 5.59 13.19
C TRP A 79 16.21 4.65 14.42
N TRP A 80 15.20 4.79 15.29
CA TRP A 80 15.04 3.96 16.49
C TRP A 80 14.58 2.55 16.14
N VAL A 81 13.56 2.43 15.28
CA VAL A 81 13.03 1.14 14.80
C VAL A 81 14.11 0.34 14.09
N ARG A 82 14.96 1.01 13.29
CA ARG A 82 16.12 0.39 12.65
C ARG A 82 17.09 -0.19 13.66
N ASP A 83 17.43 0.53 14.74
CA ASP A 83 18.37 0.02 15.74
C ASP A 83 17.86 -1.24 16.44
N GLN A 84 16.56 -1.27 16.78
CA GLN A 84 15.93 -2.39 17.48
C GLN A 84 15.60 -3.60 16.59
N HIS A 85 15.12 -3.37 15.36
CA HIS A 85 14.52 -4.42 14.52
C HIS A 85 15.09 -4.51 13.09
N GLY A 86 15.91 -3.55 12.65
CA GLY A 86 16.21 -3.36 11.22
C GLY A 86 17.68 -3.30 10.80
N ARG A 87 18.66 -3.24 11.72
CA ARG A 87 20.08 -2.86 11.43
C ARG A 87 20.78 -3.58 10.28
N LYS A 88 20.39 -4.82 9.96
CA LYS A 88 20.97 -5.63 8.86
C LYS A 88 20.07 -5.69 7.62
N LEU A 89 18.80 -5.35 7.76
CA LEU A 89 17.77 -5.50 6.73
C LEU A 89 17.45 -4.18 6.04
N LEU A 90 17.42 -3.07 6.77
CA LEU A 90 17.25 -1.74 6.20
C LEU A 90 18.62 -1.20 5.76
N SER A 91 18.74 -0.84 4.48
CA SER A 91 19.86 -0.04 3.99
C SER A 91 19.61 1.44 4.29
N ASP A 92 18.44 1.95 3.89
CA ASP A 92 18.13 3.37 3.92
C ASP A 92 16.61 3.63 3.86
N TRP A 93 16.17 4.87 4.01
CA TRP A 93 14.76 5.27 3.96
C TRP A 93 14.58 6.73 3.49
N ILE A 94 13.45 6.98 2.84
CA ILE A 94 12.94 8.31 2.47
C ILE A 94 11.50 8.45 2.95
N ALA A 95 11.13 9.63 3.46
CA ALA A 95 9.79 9.97 3.94
C ALA A 95 9.31 11.26 3.30
N TYR A 96 8.06 11.29 2.86
CA TYR A 96 7.42 12.41 2.19
C TYR A 96 6.36 13.01 3.11
N THR A 97 6.48 14.29 3.45
CA THR A 97 5.64 14.93 4.48
C THR A 97 4.20 15.16 4.05
N GLY A 98 3.90 15.05 2.75
CA GLY A 98 2.59 15.31 2.14
C GLY A 98 2.34 16.77 1.76
N GLU A 99 3.31 17.66 1.98
CA GLU A 99 3.28 19.06 1.52
C GLU A 99 3.28 19.19 -0.02
N ASP A 100 3.66 18.12 -0.73
CA ASP A 100 3.52 17.98 -2.19
C ASP A 100 2.07 17.70 -2.65
N GLY A 101 1.12 17.64 -1.72
CA GLY A 101 -0.28 17.30 -1.98
C GLY A 101 -0.56 15.80 -2.09
N THR A 102 0.42 14.94 -1.82
CA THR A 102 0.27 13.48 -1.81
C THR A 102 0.07 12.93 -0.39
N PRO A 103 -0.44 11.70 -0.20
CA PRO A 103 -0.50 11.09 1.12
C PRO A 103 0.91 10.91 1.71
N ARG A 104 1.05 11.25 3.00
CA ARG A 104 2.29 11.05 3.78
C ARG A 104 2.74 9.59 3.63
N ARG A 105 3.96 9.36 3.16
CA ARG A 105 4.48 8.00 2.92
C ARG A 105 5.95 7.88 3.29
N VAL A 106 6.37 6.67 3.60
CA VAL A 106 7.76 6.26 3.82
C VAL A 106 8.07 5.16 2.81
N ASP A 107 9.12 5.36 2.02
CA ASP A 107 9.68 4.33 1.15
C ASP A 107 10.99 3.82 1.77
N LEU A 108 10.94 2.60 2.31
CA LEU A 108 12.11 1.92 2.88
C LEU A 108 12.90 1.20 1.78
N VAL A 109 14.22 1.20 1.88
CA VAL A 109 15.13 0.45 1.00
C VAL A 109 15.83 -0.65 1.78
N VAL A 110 15.64 -1.91 1.39
CA VAL A 110 16.31 -3.05 2.04
C VAL A 110 17.70 -3.33 1.49
N ASN A 111 18.53 -3.92 2.33
CA ASN A 111 19.70 -4.66 1.90
C ASN A 111 19.22 -5.93 1.19
N ARG A 112 19.32 -5.95 -0.15
CA ARG A 112 18.85 -7.06 -0.98
C ARG A 112 19.43 -8.41 -0.58
N ALA A 113 20.72 -8.48 -0.27
CA ALA A 113 21.38 -9.73 0.12
C ALA A 113 20.87 -10.26 1.46
N ALA A 114 20.60 -9.37 2.41
CA ALA A 114 19.99 -9.74 3.69
C ALA A 114 18.51 -10.15 3.52
N TRP A 115 17.74 -9.43 2.69
CA TRP A 115 16.33 -9.75 2.41
C TRP A 115 16.15 -11.10 1.71
N GLN A 116 17.06 -11.42 0.78
CA GLN A 116 17.09 -12.68 0.04
C GLN A 116 17.85 -13.80 0.78
N SER A 117 18.29 -13.58 2.03
CA SER A 117 18.95 -14.62 2.81
C SER A 117 18.01 -15.81 3.04
N PRO A 118 18.45 -17.07 2.84
CA PRO A 118 17.64 -18.25 3.13
C PRO A 118 17.30 -18.39 4.62
N THR A 119 17.97 -17.65 5.50
CA THR A 119 17.69 -17.60 6.94
C THR A 119 16.62 -16.58 7.31
N LEU A 120 16.16 -15.73 6.39
CA LEU A 120 15.13 -14.72 6.66
C LEU A 120 13.76 -15.30 6.29
N THR A 121 13.00 -15.71 7.29
CA THR A 121 11.70 -16.36 7.09
C THR A 121 10.62 -15.37 6.65
N TYR A 122 9.50 -15.90 6.15
CA TYR A 122 8.31 -15.08 5.91
C TYR A 122 7.84 -14.32 7.17
N ILE A 123 7.93 -14.96 8.34
CA ILE A 123 7.55 -14.36 9.63
C ILE A 123 8.49 -13.21 10.00
N ASP A 124 9.80 -13.33 9.74
CA ASP A 124 10.75 -12.24 9.99
C ASP A 124 10.48 -11.03 9.07
N ARG A 125 10.13 -11.28 7.80
CA ARG A 125 9.73 -10.23 6.85
C ARG A 125 8.42 -9.56 7.25
N TYR A 126 7.44 -10.35 7.68
CA TYR A 126 6.18 -9.84 8.23
C TYR A 126 6.40 -8.98 9.46
N ALA A 127 7.19 -9.46 10.43
CA ALA A 127 7.53 -8.72 11.63
C ALA A 127 8.26 -7.41 11.30
N PHE A 128 9.25 -7.44 10.40
CA PHE A 128 9.95 -6.24 9.91
C PHE A 128 8.96 -5.21 9.34
N VAL A 129 8.10 -5.60 8.39
CA VAL A 129 7.12 -4.70 7.78
C VAL A 129 6.11 -4.18 8.81
N LEU A 130 5.69 -5.01 9.77
CA LEU A 130 4.77 -4.61 10.82
C LEU A 130 5.37 -3.60 11.81
N TYR A 131 6.62 -3.80 12.26
CA TYR A 131 7.29 -2.89 13.19
C TYR A 131 7.52 -1.51 12.56
N PHE A 132 8.03 -1.48 11.33
CA PHE A 132 8.21 -0.23 10.60
C PHE A 132 6.86 0.42 10.20
N GLY A 133 5.87 -0.39 9.82
CA GLY A 133 4.53 0.07 9.45
C GLY A 133 3.83 0.76 10.61
N ARG A 134 3.83 0.15 11.80
CA ARG A 134 3.29 0.77 13.03
C ARG A 134 4.02 2.05 13.43
N ALA A 135 5.36 2.08 13.28
CA ALA A 135 6.13 3.26 13.59
C ALA A 135 5.90 4.42 12.60
N ALA A 136 5.62 4.13 11.32
CA ALA A 136 5.20 5.13 10.34
C ALA A 136 3.76 5.60 10.60
N GLN A 137 2.83 4.66 10.86
CA GLN A 137 1.42 4.91 11.16
C GLN A 137 1.23 5.80 12.38
N ALA A 138 2.07 5.68 13.42
CA ALA A 138 2.04 6.53 14.60
C ALA A 138 2.24 8.04 14.31
N PHE A 139 2.73 8.40 13.12
CA PHE A 139 2.86 9.77 12.63
C PHE A 139 1.98 10.06 11.39
N GLY A 140 1.03 9.17 11.09
CA GLY A 140 0.12 9.27 9.93
C GLY A 140 0.77 8.94 8.58
N TYR A 141 1.91 8.23 8.56
CA TYR A 141 2.58 7.83 7.32
C TYR A 141 2.18 6.42 6.86
N GLN A 142 1.95 6.30 5.56
CA GLN A 142 1.92 5.04 4.82
C GLN A 142 3.34 4.44 4.73
N LEU A 143 3.49 3.11 4.61
CA LEU A 143 4.79 2.46 4.40
C LEU A 143 4.82 1.65 3.10
N ARG A 144 5.91 1.78 2.35
CA ARG A 144 6.28 0.89 1.25
C ARG A 144 7.72 0.41 1.42
N LEU A 145 8.00 -0.80 0.93
CA LEU A 145 9.30 -1.45 1.07
C LEU A 145 9.84 -1.85 -0.30
N PHE A 146 11.07 -1.45 -0.62
CA PHE A 146 11.68 -1.64 -1.92
C PHE A 146 13.05 -2.32 -1.87
N SER A 147 13.38 -3.11 -2.89
CA SER A 147 14.75 -3.53 -3.22
C SER A 147 15.22 -2.76 -4.45
N ARG A 148 16.40 -2.13 -4.35
CA ARG A 148 17.12 -1.59 -5.51
C ARG A 148 17.91 -2.70 -6.22
N THR A 149 18.01 -2.61 -7.55
CA THR A 149 18.85 -3.47 -8.41
C THR A 149 19.39 -2.65 -9.58
N ALA A 150 20.40 -3.15 -10.30
CA ALA A 150 20.89 -2.52 -11.52
C ALA A 150 19.83 -2.43 -12.65
N GLY A 151 18.77 -3.24 -12.60
CA GLY A 151 17.64 -3.22 -13.55
C GLY A 151 16.44 -2.39 -13.08
N GLY A 152 16.57 -1.63 -11.98
CA GLY A 152 15.49 -0.84 -11.40
C GLY A 152 15.08 -1.30 -10.00
N THR A 153 13.92 -0.82 -9.56
CA THR A 153 13.41 -0.97 -8.18
C THR A 153 12.20 -1.89 -8.16
N SER A 154 12.14 -2.80 -7.19
CA SER A 154 10.98 -3.70 -6.99
C SER A 154 10.30 -3.41 -5.65
N LEU A 155 8.97 -3.25 -5.65
CA LEU A 155 8.15 -3.21 -4.44
C LEU A 155 8.09 -4.62 -3.84
N LEU A 156 8.43 -4.75 -2.56
CA LEU A 156 8.49 -6.01 -1.82
C LEU A 156 7.37 -6.16 -0.81
N ALA A 157 6.92 -5.05 -0.23
CA ALA A 157 5.87 -5.02 0.78
C ALA A 157 5.29 -3.62 0.93
N ALA A 158 4.15 -3.53 1.60
CA ALA A 158 3.56 -2.28 2.04
C ALA A 158 2.75 -2.48 3.33
N TYR A 159 2.65 -1.42 4.11
CA TYR A 159 1.74 -1.30 5.24
C TYR A 159 0.94 -0.01 5.01
N LEU A 160 -0.30 -0.16 4.56
CA LEU A 160 -1.18 0.97 4.27
C LEU A 160 -2.31 1.02 5.28
N CYS A 161 -2.63 2.23 5.75
CA CYS A 161 -3.78 2.50 6.58
C CYS A 161 -4.80 3.32 5.79
N GLU A 162 -6.07 3.02 5.98
CA GLU A 162 -7.16 3.90 5.58
C GLU A 162 -6.93 5.28 6.24
N PRO A 163 -7.21 6.39 5.52
CA PRO A 163 -7.20 7.70 6.15
C PRO A 163 -8.27 7.69 7.24
N GLU A 164 -7.99 8.31 8.39
CA GLU A 164 -9.06 8.62 9.33
C GLU A 164 -10.04 9.54 8.58
N SER A 165 -11.24 9.05 8.33
CA SER A 165 -12.32 9.86 7.81
C SER A 165 -12.54 10.99 8.81
N GLU A 166 -12.40 12.25 8.37
CA GLU A 166 -12.93 13.37 9.15
C GLU A 166 -14.39 13.02 9.49
N PRO A 167 -14.81 13.13 10.76
CA PRO A 167 -16.18 12.80 11.12
C PRO A 167 -17.10 13.78 10.40
N GLU A 168 -17.76 13.31 9.34
CA GLU A 168 -18.92 13.98 8.75
C GLU A 168 -19.90 14.25 9.89
N MET A 169 -20.40 15.49 9.98
CA MET A 169 -21.06 16.00 11.18
C MET A 169 -22.48 15.43 11.37
N GLU A 170 -22.59 14.15 11.69
CA GLU A 170 -23.86 13.47 12.01
C GLU A 170 -23.80 12.73 13.36
N GLU A 171 -24.50 13.31 14.33
CA GLU A 171 -25.03 12.78 15.61
C GLU A 171 -24.13 12.02 16.62
N GLU A 172 -23.95 12.65 17.79
CA GLU A 172 -23.99 12.03 19.15
C GLU A 172 -23.20 10.71 19.36
N VAL A 173 -21.89 10.70 19.07
CA VAL A 173 -21.02 9.57 19.45
C VAL A 173 -20.46 9.75 20.87
N SER A 174 -20.75 8.77 21.72
CA SER A 174 -20.25 8.64 23.09
C SER A 174 -18.72 8.78 23.19
N PRO A 175 -18.18 9.52 24.19
CA PRO A 175 -16.74 9.76 24.31
C PRO A 175 -15.99 8.48 24.69
N GLY A 176 -15.44 7.77 23.71
CA GLY A 176 -14.62 6.58 23.95
C GLY A 176 -14.20 5.73 22.75
N SER A 177 -14.84 5.86 21.57
CA SER A 177 -14.50 5.03 20.40
C SER A 177 -13.42 5.66 19.51
N PHE A 178 -12.16 5.51 19.89
CA PHE A 178 -11.08 5.45 18.88
C PHE A 178 -11.23 4.13 18.12
N THR A 179 -11.89 4.16 16.96
CA THR A 179 -11.77 3.07 15.97
C THR A 179 -10.38 3.17 15.35
N PRO A 180 -9.47 2.20 15.55
CA PRO A 180 -8.16 2.27 14.92
C PRO A 180 -8.34 2.25 13.40
N SER A 181 -7.64 3.14 12.70
CA SER A 181 -7.55 3.13 11.24
C SER A 181 -7.19 1.71 10.77
N SER A 182 -8.01 1.13 9.90
CA SER A 182 -7.80 -0.23 9.41
C SER A 182 -6.55 -0.24 8.52
N CYS A 183 -5.51 -0.92 9.00
CA CYS A 183 -4.24 -1.02 8.28
C CYS A 183 -4.05 -2.40 7.66
N GLY A 184 -3.94 -2.44 6.33
CA GLY A 184 -3.58 -3.62 5.55
C GLY A 184 -2.06 -3.76 5.40
N LEU A 185 -1.57 -4.99 5.55
CA LEU A 185 -0.17 -5.35 5.30
C LEU A 185 -0.11 -6.30 4.09
N PHE A 186 0.67 -5.92 3.08
CA PHE A 186 0.96 -6.73 1.88
C PHE A 186 2.45 -7.06 1.81
N ILE A 187 2.79 -8.30 1.43
CA ILE A 187 4.16 -8.74 1.12
C ILE A 187 4.10 -9.53 -0.19
N ASP A 188 5.03 -9.26 -1.11
CA ASP A 188 5.13 -9.98 -2.38
C ASP A 188 5.62 -11.44 -2.14
N PRO A 189 4.77 -12.45 -2.44
CA PRO A 189 5.13 -13.87 -2.32
C PRO A 189 6.29 -14.27 -3.22
N ALA A 190 6.60 -13.52 -4.28
CA ALA A 190 7.64 -13.86 -5.25
C ALA A 190 9.04 -13.96 -4.62
N THR A 191 9.22 -13.45 -3.39
CA THR A 191 10.46 -13.61 -2.61
C THR A 191 10.48 -14.83 -1.68
N GLY A 192 9.41 -15.64 -1.59
CA GLY A 192 9.35 -16.81 -0.71
C GLY A 192 8.15 -17.75 -0.94
N PHE A 193 8.37 -18.79 -1.75
CA PHE A 193 7.76 -20.14 -1.81
C PHE A 193 6.26 -20.45 -1.59
N ASP A 194 5.41 -19.57 -1.07
CA ASP A 194 4.05 -19.92 -0.67
C ASP A 194 2.95 -19.44 -1.65
N ARG A 195 2.07 -20.38 -2.06
CA ARG A 195 1.03 -20.19 -3.09
C ARG A 195 -0.29 -19.55 -2.59
N PHE A 196 -0.30 -18.89 -1.44
CA PHE A 196 -1.53 -18.54 -0.72
C PHE A 196 -1.93 -17.05 -0.73
N THR A 197 -1.34 -16.23 -1.59
CA THR A 197 -1.63 -14.79 -1.68
C THR A 197 -2.55 -14.43 -2.85
N PRO A 198 -3.41 -13.41 -2.72
CA PRO A 198 -4.12 -12.82 -3.85
C PRO A 198 -3.16 -12.22 -4.88
N ILE A 199 -3.67 -11.96 -6.09
CA ILE A 199 -2.91 -11.40 -7.22
C ILE A 199 -2.21 -10.11 -6.78
N ASN A 200 -0.91 -10.01 -7.04
CA ASN A 200 -0.13 -8.79 -6.81
C ASN A 200 -0.70 -7.65 -7.70
N PRO A 201 -1.32 -6.60 -7.13
CA PRO A 201 -1.93 -5.53 -7.93
C PRO A 201 -0.88 -4.59 -8.56
N PHE A 202 0.40 -4.80 -8.26
CA PHE A 202 1.56 -4.08 -8.80
C PHE A 202 2.32 -4.90 -9.87
N ALA A 203 1.82 -6.08 -10.25
CA ALA A 203 2.36 -6.82 -11.38
C ALA A 203 2.02 -6.06 -12.68
N VAL A 204 3.00 -5.30 -13.18
CA VAL A 204 2.96 -4.75 -14.54
C VAL A 204 2.91 -5.93 -15.52
N PRO A 205 1.98 -5.94 -16.50
CA PRO A 205 1.88 -7.00 -17.51
C PRO A 205 3.07 -7.01 -18.49
#